data_AF-A0A3M1MU95-F1
#
_entry.id   AF-A0A3M1MU95-F1
#
_cell.length_a   1.000
_cell.length_b   1.000
_cell.length_c   1.000
_cell.angle_alpha   90.00
_cell.angle_beta   90.00
_cell.angle_gamma   90.00
#
_symmetry.space_group_name_H-M   'P 1'
#
loop_
_entity.id
_entity.type
_entity.pdbx_description
1 polymer ?
#
loop_
_entity_poly.entity_id
_entity_poly.type
_entity_poly.pdbx_seq_one_letter_code
_entity_poly.pdbx_strand_id
1 'polypeptide(L)'
;MYLEVGGVISSGTYTITLQSGTDGNTVADKCGNFAPAGQSVQVPLLGTLSITITPSEVCATGTTPVQLVGNVQGGLPAGAVATWNTGASGLTAQDVPSVSQPYFEEPYWVYYTLTVALGGCTYAVTDSVRVHPLPRVEVVPPVVYTCGGRPVELTGLASILGGTWERLGSGGLWQPLTPSLTLSPGTHALRYVTAAGCLSETLQVQVIDATPAASGACNVLYVSPSGSATGAGTPADPLTLEAALDRLRCRKGLIKLAQGTYLLSRPLTTLTDSVILEGGYDPAAGWVKRSTPGLTVLRRTATNVEGCGSGFPRLTALQVHGAQAFRLQDLTIEVEAAPPATAACAEGRGVSTYGLYLRGCAGYEVVRCQVTVGDASAGEAGIAGQDGRPGGNGQCGGAGAEATPTFGICIPPFGTPPPASAGAGGAGGSSPVGNAGGRGGSSQFMADGTGGQAGSGPAGGAGGTAGALCFTGAIGGSNCACTQVPLPGIPPASGGDGQDGQPGADGQPGQDGTPGQVVEGFWRPGSRGRPGQDGGHGSGGGGGGAGG
;
A
#
# COMPACT_ATOMS: atom_id res chain seq x y z
N MET A 1 -19.96 -14.92 -42.48
CA MET A 1 -18.87 -14.59 -43.42
C MET A 1 -18.18 -13.36 -42.86
N TYR A 2 -16.86 -13.40 -42.70
CA TYR A 2 -16.04 -12.25 -42.32
C TYR A 2 -15.11 -11.94 -43.50
N LEU A 3 -14.93 -10.66 -43.80
CA LEU A 3 -14.04 -10.17 -44.85
C LEU A 3 -12.73 -9.76 -44.18
N GLU A 4 -11.65 -10.46 -44.49
CA GLU A 4 -10.29 -10.04 -44.11
C GLU A 4 -9.67 -9.26 -45.27
N VAL A 5 -9.16 -8.06 -44.96
CA VAL A 5 -8.46 -7.22 -45.93
C VAL A 5 -6.97 -7.21 -45.55
N GLY A 6 -6.11 -7.66 -46.46
CA GLY A 6 -4.66 -7.67 -46.26
C GLY A 6 -4.02 -6.31 -46.50
N GLY A 7 -3.04 -5.94 -45.66
CA GLY A 7 -2.26 -4.69 -45.79
C GLY A 7 -2.57 -3.64 -44.73
N VAL A 8 -1.92 -2.48 -44.84
CA VAL A 8 -2.16 -1.32 -43.97
C VAL A 8 -3.20 -0.42 -44.62
N ILE A 9 -4.36 -0.26 -44.00
CA ILE A 9 -5.47 0.56 -44.53
C ILE A 9 -5.43 1.94 -43.86
N SER A 10 -5.36 3.01 -44.66
CA SER A 10 -5.46 4.39 -44.16
C SER A 10 -6.89 4.73 -43.75
N SER A 11 -7.07 5.70 -42.88
CA SER A 11 -8.40 6.19 -42.49
C SER A 11 -9.21 6.70 -43.70
N GLY A 12 -10.50 6.33 -43.80
CA GLY A 12 -11.36 6.80 -44.88
C GLY A 12 -12.67 6.01 -45.02
N THR A 13 -13.52 6.43 -45.95
CA THR A 13 -14.74 5.70 -46.32
C THR A 13 -14.43 4.79 -47.50
N TYR A 14 -14.58 3.49 -47.29
CA TYR A 14 -14.35 2.48 -48.31
C TYR A 14 -15.69 1.98 -48.84
N THR A 15 -15.82 1.90 -50.16
CA THR A 15 -16.98 1.30 -50.80
C THR A 15 -16.67 -0.16 -51.07
N ILE A 16 -17.39 -1.07 -50.40
CA ILE A 16 -17.35 -2.50 -50.67
C ILE A 16 -18.44 -2.78 -51.69
N THR A 17 -18.07 -3.18 -52.90
CA THR A 17 -19.01 -3.53 -53.97
C THR A 17 -18.98 -5.03 -54.22
N LEU A 18 -20.15 -5.65 -54.23
CA LEU A 18 -20.32 -7.05 -54.61
C LEU A 18 -20.00 -7.21 -56.10
N GLN A 19 -19.10 -8.12 -56.41
CA GLN A 19 -18.73 -8.51 -57.78
C GLN A 19 -19.05 -9.98 -57.99
N SER A 20 -19.31 -10.38 -59.24
CA SER A 20 -19.36 -11.79 -59.60
C SER A 20 -17.98 -12.41 -59.49
N GLY A 21 -17.88 -13.56 -58.84
CA GLY A 21 -16.67 -14.37 -58.77
C GLY A 21 -16.28 -14.93 -60.13
N THR A 22 -15.09 -15.52 -60.21
CA THR A 22 -14.61 -16.20 -61.44
C THR A 22 -15.45 -17.43 -61.81
N ASP A 23 -16.26 -17.92 -60.88
CA ASP A 23 -17.26 -18.98 -61.06
C ASP A 23 -18.63 -18.46 -61.54
N GLY A 24 -18.78 -17.13 -61.73
CA GLY A 24 -20.00 -16.47 -62.19
C GLY A 24 -21.02 -16.16 -61.09
N ASN A 25 -20.77 -16.56 -59.84
CA ASN A 25 -21.71 -16.40 -58.73
C ASN A 25 -21.35 -15.21 -57.82
N THR A 26 -22.29 -14.77 -56.99
CA THR A 26 -22.08 -13.76 -55.93
C THR A 26 -22.25 -14.39 -54.54
N VAL A 27 -22.31 -13.58 -53.47
CA VAL A 27 -22.50 -14.08 -52.10
C VAL A 27 -23.94 -14.58 -51.92
N ALA A 28 -24.10 -15.83 -51.48
CA ALA A 28 -25.41 -16.44 -51.20
C ALA A 28 -25.79 -16.35 -49.72
N ASP A 29 -27.08 -16.15 -49.43
CA ASP A 29 -27.63 -16.28 -48.09
C ASP A 29 -27.78 -17.76 -47.64
N LYS A 30 -28.25 -17.99 -46.41
CA LYS A 30 -28.46 -19.35 -45.86
C LYS A 30 -29.52 -20.16 -46.63
N CYS A 31 -30.32 -19.50 -47.46
CA CYS A 31 -31.36 -20.09 -48.29
C CYS A 31 -30.90 -20.32 -49.74
N GLY A 32 -29.65 -19.96 -50.08
CA GLY A 32 -29.10 -20.12 -51.43
C GLY A 32 -29.45 -18.98 -52.40
N ASN A 33 -29.98 -17.85 -51.91
CA ASN A 33 -30.25 -16.69 -52.75
C ASN A 33 -28.98 -15.85 -52.94
N PHE A 34 -28.58 -15.64 -54.18
CA PHE A 34 -27.41 -14.86 -54.55
C PHE A 34 -27.70 -13.35 -54.53
N ALA A 35 -26.85 -12.58 -53.85
CA ALA A 35 -26.96 -11.12 -53.80
C ALA A 35 -26.64 -10.50 -55.18
N PRO A 36 -27.38 -9.50 -55.68
CA PRO A 36 -27.09 -8.89 -56.99
C PRO A 36 -25.69 -8.26 -57.04
N ALA A 37 -24.94 -8.54 -58.12
CA ALA A 37 -23.68 -7.85 -58.39
C ALA A 37 -23.89 -6.34 -58.57
N GLY A 38 -22.94 -5.52 -58.13
CA GLY A 38 -23.01 -4.06 -58.16
C GLY A 38 -23.63 -3.42 -56.91
N GLN A 39 -24.24 -4.20 -56.01
CA GLN A 39 -24.63 -3.67 -54.69
C GLN A 39 -23.39 -3.25 -53.90
N SER A 40 -23.47 -2.08 -53.26
CA SER A 40 -22.36 -1.50 -52.52
C SER A 40 -22.75 -1.05 -51.13
N VAL A 41 -21.86 -1.23 -50.16
CA VAL A 41 -21.95 -0.66 -48.81
C VAL A 41 -20.75 0.24 -48.56
N GLN A 42 -20.98 1.39 -47.94
CA GLN A 42 -19.91 2.26 -47.46
C GLN A 42 -19.55 1.88 -46.04
N VAL A 43 -18.26 1.60 -45.81
CA VAL A 43 -17.71 1.26 -44.50
C VAL A 43 -16.68 2.33 -44.15
N PRO A 44 -16.93 3.13 -43.10
CA PRO A 44 -15.91 4.02 -42.58
C PRO A 44 -14.90 3.21 -41.77
N LEU A 45 -13.62 3.33 -42.11
CA LEU A 45 -12.51 2.69 -41.41
C LEU A 45 -11.60 3.74 -40.80
N LEU A 46 -11.19 3.49 -39.55
CA LEU A 46 -10.15 4.28 -38.89
C LEU A 46 -8.79 3.62 -39.16
N GLY A 47 -7.80 4.43 -39.56
CA GLY A 47 -6.42 3.96 -39.66
C GLY A 47 -5.81 3.69 -38.29
N THR A 48 -4.58 3.18 -38.25
CA THR A 48 -3.88 2.92 -36.99
C THR A 48 -3.85 4.17 -36.11
N LEU A 49 -4.33 4.01 -34.88
CA LEU A 49 -4.38 5.04 -33.86
C LEU A 49 -3.14 4.92 -32.97
N SER A 50 -2.50 6.04 -32.68
CA SER A 50 -1.36 6.12 -31.76
C SER A 50 -1.43 7.39 -30.93
N ILE A 51 -0.75 7.39 -29.79
CA ILE A 51 -0.58 8.57 -28.94
C ILE A 51 0.91 8.87 -28.84
N THR A 52 1.25 10.14 -28.71
CA THR A 52 2.53 10.62 -28.22
C THR A 52 2.28 11.58 -27.07
N ILE A 53 2.91 11.31 -25.93
CA ILE A 53 2.89 12.17 -24.74
C ILE A 53 4.24 12.86 -24.62
N THR A 54 4.24 14.18 -24.42
CA THR A 54 5.49 14.94 -24.26
C THR A 54 5.38 15.99 -23.14
N PRO A 55 6.28 15.97 -22.15
CA PRO A 55 7.31 14.94 -21.88
C PRO A 55 6.71 13.62 -21.35
N SER A 56 7.45 12.51 -21.50
CA SER A 56 7.04 11.17 -21.01
C SER A 56 7.28 10.95 -19.52
N GLU A 57 8.09 11.82 -18.88
CA GLU A 57 8.29 11.85 -17.44
C GLU A 57 8.17 13.29 -16.91
N VAL A 58 7.53 13.47 -15.75
CA VAL A 58 7.37 14.77 -15.08
C VAL A 58 7.52 14.64 -13.57
N CYS A 59 7.76 15.76 -12.88
CA CYS A 59 7.68 15.81 -11.42
C CYS A 59 6.26 16.14 -10.94
N ALA A 60 5.91 15.67 -9.75
CA ALA A 60 4.61 15.86 -9.09
C ALA A 60 4.41 17.30 -8.55
N THR A 61 4.79 18.31 -9.35
CA THR A 61 4.63 19.74 -9.01
C THR A 61 3.19 20.21 -9.17
N GLY A 62 2.37 19.47 -9.91
CA GLY A 62 1.01 19.90 -10.28
C GLY A 62 1.00 21.14 -11.19
N THR A 63 2.12 21.47 -11.84
CA THR A 63 2.26 22.66 -12.69
C THR A 63 2.89 22.39 -14.05
N THR A 64 3.53 21.24 -14.24
CA THR A 64 4.15 20.87 -15.52
C THR A 64 3.10 20.21 -16.42
N PRO A 65 2.65 20.87 -17.51
CA PRO A 65 1.70 20.26 -18.41
C PRO A 65 2.36 19.22 -19.30
N VAL A 66 1.59 18.19 -19.65
CA VAL A 66 1.92 17.23 -20.71
C VAL A 66 1.11 17.55 -21.95
N GLN A 67 1.77 17.49 -23.10
CA GLN A 67 1.12 17.57 -24.41
C GLN A 67 0.69 16.17 -24.83
N LEU A 68 -0.58 16.04 -25.18
CA LEU A 68 -1.20 14.81 -25.63
C LEU A 68 -1.49 14.95 -27.13
N VAL A 69 -0.80 14.16 -27.95
CA VAL A 69 -0.96 14.19 -29.40
C VAL A 69 -1.40 12.82 -29.88
N GLY A 70 -2.66 12.73 -30.29
CA GLY A 70 -3.21 11.60 -31.03
C GLY A 70 -2.83 11.69 -32.50
N ASN A 71 -2.43 10.56 -33.07
CA ASN A 71 -2.19 10.45 -34.50
C ASN A 71 -3.02 9.30 -35.08
N VAL A 72 -3.72 9.60 -36.16
CA VAL A 72 -4.51 8.64 -36.93
C VAL A 72 -3.86 8.53 -38.30
N GLN A 73 -3.43 7.32 -38.67
CA GLN A 73 -2.82 7.12 -39.98
C GLN A 73 -3.83 7.44 -41.11
N GLY A 74 -3.51 8.46 -41.92
CA GLY A 74 -4.39 8.97 -42.98
C GLY A 74 -5.26 10.17 -42.57
N GLY A 75 -5.16 10.64 -41.32
CA GLY A 75 -5.94 11.75 -40.79
C GLY A 75 -7.22 11.32 -40.08
N LEU A 76 -7.98 12.28 -39.54
CA LEU A 76 -9.25 12.00 -38.89
C LEU A 76 -10.38 12.03 -39.96
N PRO A 77 -11.11 10.92 -40.20
CA PRO A 77 -12.20 10.90 -41.18
C PRO A 77 -13.32 11.88 -40.85
N ALA A 78 -14.05 12.34 -41.87
CA ALA A 78 -15.25 13.14 -41.68
C ALA A 78 -16.29 12.36 -40.85
N GLY A 79 -16.85 13.00 -39.82
CA GLY A 79 -17.80 12.38 -38.90
C GLY A 79 -17.15 11.56 -37.76
N ALA A 80 -15.82 11.46 -37.72
CA ALA A 80 -15.13 10.90 -36.55
C ALA A 80 -15.06 11.93 -35.41
N VAL A 81 -15.28 11.46 -34.18
CA VAL A 81 -15.19 12.28 -32.97
C VAL A 81 -14.08 11.71 -32.09
N ALA A 82 -13.04 12.51 -31.85
CA ALA A 82 -11.93 12.18 -30.96
C ALA A 82 -12.14 12.81 -29.58
N THR A 83 -12.02 12.02 -28.52
CA THR A 83 -12.16 12.44 -27.13
C THR A 83 -11.11 11.81 -26.23
N TRP A 84 -10.59 12.57 -25.28
CA TRP A 84 -9.67 12.12 -24.26
C TRP A 84 -10.41 11.75 -22.97
N ASN A 85 -9.85 10.85 -22.17
CA ASN A 85 -10.34 10.55 -20.82
C ASN A 85 -10.28 11.75 -19.85
N THR A 86 -9.60 12.83 -20.22
CA THR A 86 -9.62 14.13 -19.53
C THR A 86 -10.88 14.95 -19.82
N GLY A 87 -11.67 14.55 -20.83
CA GLY A 87 -12.83 15.30 -21.33
C GLY A 87 -12.51 16.24 -22.50
N ALA A 88 -11.23 16.40 -22.87
CA ALA A 88 -10.84 17.20 -24.03
C ALA A 88 -11.27 16.55 -25.34
N SER A 89 -11.61 17.37 -26.35
CA SER A 89 -11.98 16.91 -27.69
C SER A 89 -10.90 17.22 -28.73
N GLY A 90 -10.85 16.42 -29.79
CA GLY A 90 -9.85 16.53 -30.85
C GLY A 90 -8.62 15.65 -30.64
N LEU A 91 -7.68 15.71 -31.60
CA LEU A 91 -6.45 14.92 -31.58
C LEU A 91 -5.36 15.53 -30.70
N THR A 92 -5.49 16.78 -30.28
CA THR A 92 -4.51 17.46 -29.43
C THR A 92 -5.18 17.92 -28.15
N ALA A 93 -4.57 17.60 -27.02
CA ALA A 93 -4.99 18.07 -25.72
C ALA A 93 -3.76 18.39 -24.86
N GLN A 94 -4.01 19.10 -23.78
CA GLN A 94 -3.02 19.36 -22.75
C GLN A 94 -3.67 19.01 -21.41
N ASP A 95 -2.89 18.38 -20.54
CA ASP A 95 -3.34 18.06 -19.19
C ASP A 95 -2.21 18.29 -18.20
N VAL A 96 -2.57 18.46 -16.93
CA VAL A 96 -1.62 18.48 -15.82
C VAL A 96 -1.90 17.23 -14.99
N PRO A 97 -0.99 16.23 -14.97
CA PRO A 97 -1.22 14.98 -14.28
C PRO A 97 -1.65 15.21 -12.84
N SER A 98 -2.77 14.61 -12.45
CA SER A 98 -3.30 14.78 -11.10
C SER A 98 -2.33 14.21 -10.06
N VAL A 99 -2.10 15.00 -9.01
CA VAL A 99 -1.19 14.64 -7.93
C VAL A 99 -2.04 14.36 -6.69
N SER A 100 -2.35 13.09 -6.47
CA SER A 100 -3.06 12.67 -5.25
C SER A 100 -2.13 12.64 -4.03
N GLN A 101 -0.84 12.33 -4.23
CA GLN A 101 0.18 12.26 -3.19
C GLN A 101 1.56 12.69 -3.73
N PRO A 102 1.94 13.98 -3.63
CA PRO A 102 3.16 14.49 -4.27
C PRO A 102 4.46 13.92 -3.70
N TYR A 103 4.40 13.25 -2.55
CA TYR A 103 5.56 12.96 -1.71
C TYR A 103 5.80 11.47 -1.51
N PHE A 104 5.20 10.62 -2.34
CA PHE A 104 5.46 9.19 -2.33
C PHE A 104 6.95 8.89 -2.59
N GLU A 105 7.47 7.73 -2.21
CA GLU A 105 8.89 7.42 -2.44
C GLU A 105 9.15 6.83 -3.83
N GLU A 106 8.10 6.40 -4.53
CA GLU A 106 8.17 5.75 -5.83
C GLU A 106 7.40 6.54 -6.91
N PRO A 107 7.86 6.51 -8.17
CA PRO A 107 7.12 7.08 -9.27
C PRO A 107 5.85 6.26 -9.56
N TYR A 108 4.81 6.95 -10.03
CA TYR A 108 3.55 6.33 -10.45
C TYR A 108 3.20 6.69 -11.89
N TRP A 109 2.28 5.93 -12.48
CA TRP A 109 1.85 6.11 -13.86
C TRP A 109 0.47 6.78 -13.92
N VAL A 110 0.33 7.80 -14.77
CA VAL A 110 -0.96 8.39 -15.13
C VAL A 110 -1.27 8.01 -16.56
N TYR A 111 -2.44 7.40 -16.77
CA TYR A 111 -2.85 6.85 -18.06
C TYR A 111 -3.79 7.81 -18.79
N TYR A 112 -3.49 8.03 -20.07
CA TYR A 112 -4.30 8.82 -20.99
C TYR A 112 -4.86 7.93 -22.09
N THR A 113 -6.16 8.01 -22.31
CA THR A 113 -6.87 7.23 -23.32
C THR A 113 -7.50 8.16 -24.33
N LEU A 114 -7.12 8.00 -25.60
CA LEU A 114 -7.78 8.64 -26.74
C LEU A 114 -8.81 7.68 -27.31
N THR A 115 -10.07 8.10 -27.34
CA THR A 115 -11.18 7.37 -27.95
C THR A 115 -11.62 8.08 -29.22
N VAL A 116 -11.74 7.35 -30.33
CA VAL A 116 -12.29 7.85 -31.58
C VAL A 116 -13.56 7.07 -31.92
N ALA A 117 -14.68 7.78 -32.03
CA ALA A 117 -15.95 7.22 -32.47
C ALA A 117 -16.18 7.52 -33.95
N LEU A 118 -16.47 6.51 -34.76
CA LEU A 118 -16.72 6.63 -36.20
C LEU A 118 -17.73 5.57 -36.67
N GLY A 119 -18.85 6.01 -37.26
CA GLY A 119 -19.83 5.09 -37.87
C GLY A 119 -20.47 4.08 -36.90
N GLY A 120 -20.55 4.40 -35.61
CA GLY A 120 -21.03 3.48 -34.56
C GLY A 120 -19.96 2.58 -33.96
N CYS A 121 -18.73 2.59 -34.48
CA CYS A 121 -17.58 1.90 -33.91
C CYS A 121 -16.78 2.85 -33.00
N THR A 122 -16.19 2.29 -31.94
CA THR A 122 -15.27 2.99 -31.04
C THR A 122 -13.89 2.35 -31.07
N TYR A 123 -12.86 3.18 -31.25
CA TYR A 123 -11.46 2.79 -31.22
C TYR A 123 -10.79 3.50 -30.05
N ALA A 124 -9.97 2.80 -29.29
CA ALA A 124 -9.27 3.39 -28.16
C ALA A 124 -7.80 2.97 -28.16
N VAL A 125 -6.92 3.90 -27.78
CA VAL A 125 -5.52 3.62 -27.47
C VAL A 125 -5.19 4.33 -26.16
N THR A 126 -4.34 3.70 -25.37
CA THR A 126 -3.90 4.22 -24.06
C THR A 126 -2.39 4.29 -24.04
N ASP A 127 -1.88 5.40 -23.52
CA ASP A 127 -0.46 5.58 -23.19
C ASP A 127 -0.35 6.23 -21.80
N SER A 128 0.85 6.35 -21.25
CA SER A 128 1.06 6.83 -19.89
C SER A 128 2.22 7.79 -19.75
N VAL A 129 2.12 8.68 -18.77
CA VAL A 129 3.23 9.50 -18.29
C VAL A 129 3.70 8.98 -16.93
N ARG A 130 5.01 8.95 -16.74
CA ARG A 130 5.61 8.64 -15.44
C ARG A 130 5.70 9.90 -14.59
N VAL A 131 5.08 9.91 -13.43
CA VAL A 131 5.10 11.04 -12.49
C VAL A 131 6.03 10.71 -11.33
N HIS A 132 7.09 11.48 -11.18
CA HIS A 132 8.07 11.37 -10.12
C HIS A 132 7.67 12.23 -8.92
N PRO A 133 7.70 11.69 -7.70
CA PRO A 133 7.37 12.45 -6.50
C PRO A 133 8.42 13.51 -6.16
N LEU A 134 8.01 14.51 -5.38
CA LEU A 134 8.89 15.53 -4.84
C LEU A 134 9.58 15.02 -3.56
N PRO A 135 10.91 15.18 -3.44
CA PRO A 135 11.63 14.79 -2.24
C PRO A 135 11.27 15.70 -1.06
N ARG A 136 11.00 15.09 0.09
CA ARG A 136 11.00 15.78 1.40
C ARG A 136 12.36 15.65 2.03
N VAL A 137 12.82 16.72 2.68
CA VAL A 137 14.21 16.84 3.11
C VAL A 137 14.33 17.39 4.51
N GLU A 138 15.43 17.05 5.17
CA GLU A 138 15.80 17.54 6.49
C GLU A 138 17.32 17.71 6.54
N VAL A 139 17.78 18.79 7.19
CA VAL A 139 19.20 18.94 7.55
C VAL A 139 19.30 18.98 9.06
N VAL A 140 20.14 18.11 9.61
CA VAL A 140 20.29 17.92 11.05
C VAL A 140 21.67 18.38 11.52
N PRO A 141 21.73 19.26 12.53
CA PRO A 141 20.65 20.13 12.98
C PRO A 141 20.42 21.30 11.98
N PRO A 142 19.23 21.95 12.01
CA PRO A 142 18.97 23.13 11.19
C PRO A 142 19.75 24.37 11.65
N VAL A 143 20.16 24.39 12.93
CA VAL A 143 21.05 25.40 13.51
C VAL A 143 22.15 24.67 14.25
N VAL A 144 23.41 24.97 13.91
CA VAL A 144 24.60 24.41 14.57
C VAL A 144 25.51 25.52 15.05
N TYR A 145 26.20 25.27 16.17
CA TYR A 145 27.22 26.17 16.71
C TYR A 145 28.60 25.59 16.42
N THR A 146 29.49 26.43 15.89
CA THR A 146 30.89 26.11 15.62
C THR A 146 31.81 27.11 16.30
N CYS A 147 33.06 26.70 16.48
CA CYS A 147 34.09 27.49 17.14
C CYS A 147 35.30 27.66 16.23
N GLY A 148 35.90 28.86 16.23
CA GLY A 148 37.06 29.22 15.44
C GLY A 148 36.80 29.30 13.93
N GLY A 149 35.59 29.67 13.50
CA GLY A 149 35.22 29.80 12.09
C GLY A 149 35.20 28.49 11.30
N ARG A 150 35.26 27.34 11.97
CA ARG A 150 35.41 26.03 11.32
C ARG A 150 34.15 25.62 10.58
N PRO A 151 34.27 25.08 9.34
CA PRO A 151 33.17 24.41 8.67
C PRO A 151 32.69 23.20 9.48
N VAL A 152 31.38 22.96 9.46
CA VAL A 152 30.75 21.83 10.15
C VAL A 152 30.15 20.89 9.12
N GLU A 153 30.39 19.59 9.31
CA GLU A 153 29.70 18.55 8.57
C GLU A 153 28.32 18.28 9.19
N LEU A 154 27.28 18.48 8.39
CA LEU A 154 25.89 18.26 8.75
C LEU A 154 25.36 16.95 8.16
N THR A 155 24.20 16.53 8.65
CA THR A 155 23.51 15.34 8.14
C THR A 155 22.39 15.79 7.20
N GLY A 156 22.48 15.46 5.92
CA GLY A 156 21.42 15.71 4.93
C GLY A 156 20.57 14.45 4.71
N LEU A 157 19.28 14.52 5.04
CA LEU A 157 18.33 13.42 4.92
C LEU A 157 17.26 13.74 3.87
N ALA A 158 16.92 12.76 3.03
CA ALA A 158 15.93 12.91 1.97
C ALA A 158 15.02 11.67 1.89
N SER A 159 13.73 11.88 1.66
CA SER A 159 12.76 10.79 1.50
C SER A 159 13.02 9.95 0.24
N ILE A 160 13.63 10.56 -0.78
CA ILE A 160 14.06 9.91 -2.02
C ILE A 160 15.58 9.89 -2.06
N LEU A 161 16.17 8.70 -2.11
CA LEU A 161 17.62 8.51 -2.07
C LEU A 161 18.27 8.64 -3.46
N GLY A 162 19.60 8.80 -3.50
CA GLY A 162 20.40 8.80 -4.74
C GLY A 162 20.44 10.15 -5.48
N GLY A 163 19.94 11.21 -4.88
CA GLY A 163 20.03 12.58 -5.39
C GLY A 163 21.25 13.36 -4.85
N THR A 164 21.27 14.65 -5.13
CA THR A 164 22.37 15.55 -4.78
C THR A 164 21.87 16.77 -4.03
N TRP A 165 22.56 17.13 -2.95
CA TRP A 165 22.35 18.39 -2.25
C TRP A 165 22.99 19.54 -3.00
N GLU A 166 22.31 20.68 -3.06
CA GLU A 166 22.82 21.91 -3.65
C GLU A 166 22.68 23.07 -2.66
N ARG A 167 23.64 24.00 -2.69
CA ARG A 167 23.63 25.25 -1.95
C ARG A 167 23.48 26.43 -2.91
N LEU A 168 22.70 27.43 -2.52
CA LEU A 168 22.66 28.71 -3.21
C LEU A 168 23.97 29.48 -2.97
N GLY A 169 24.75 29.69 -4.03
CA GLY A 169 25.95 30.52 -4.01
C GLY A 169 25.64 32.02 -3.95
N SER A 170 26.66 32.84 -3.68
CA SER A 170 26.54 34.30 -3.58
C SER A 170 26.06 35.00 -4.87
N GLY A 171 26.21 34.33 -6.02
CA GLY A 171 25.69 34.81 -7.33
C GLY A 171 24.26 34.37 -7.65
N GLY A 172 23.53 33.77 -6.70
CA GLY A 172 22.17 33.27 -6.93
C GLY A 172 22.07 31.96 -7.71
N LEU A 173 23.21 31.32 -8.00
CA LEU A 173 23.28 30.02 -8.67
C LEU A 173 23.38 28.88 -7.66
N TRP A 174 22.68 27.78 -7.93
CA TRP A 174 22.77 26.56 -7.14
C TRP A 174 24.01 25.76 -7.50
N GLN A 175 24.73 25.28 -6.49
CA GLN A 175 25.99 24.54 -6.63
C GLN A 175 25.91 23.22 -5.85
N PRO A 176 26.32 22.09 -6.43
CA PRO A 176 26.28 20.79 -5.75
C PRO A 176 27.26 20.74 -4.58
N LEU A 177 26.86 20.06 -3.51
CA LEU A 177 27.65 19.78 -2.32
C LEU A 177 28.07 18.31 -2.36
N THR A 178 29.35 18.05 -2.60
CA THR A 178 29.94 16.70 -2.67
C THR A 178 31.33 16.70 -2.03
N PRO A 179 31.76 15.62 -1.35
CA PRO A 179 31.03 14.39 -1.04
C PRO A 179 30.15 14.48 0.23
N SER A 180 30.30 15.53 1.04
CA SER A 180 29.60 15.72 2.31
C SER A 180 28.89 17.07 2.40
N LEU A 181 27.85 17.16 3.23
CA LEU A 181 27.15 18.41 3.51
C LEU A 181 27.94 19.25 4.52
N THR A 182 29.06 19.83 4.08
CA THR A 182 29.95 20.65 4.92
C THR A 182 29.73 22.13 4.66
N LEU A 183 29.37 22.89 5.70
CA LEU A 183 29.03 24.30 5.60
C LEU A 183 29.93 25.15 6.49
N SER A 184 30.45 26.25 5.95
CA SER A 184 31.14 27.30 6.70
C SER A 184 30.15 28.11 7.56
N PRO A 185 30.61 28.89 8.56
CA PRO A 185 29.76 29.84 9.25
C PRO A 185 28.96 30.74 8.28
N GLY A 186 27.68 30.94 8.57
CA GLY A 186 26.75 31.70 7.75
C GLY A 186 25.35 31.08 7.69
N THR A 187 24.44 31.79 7.03
CA THR A 187 23.12 31.28 6.66
C THR A 187 23.18 30.74 5.24
N HIS A 188 22.74 29.49 5.05
CA HIS A 188 22.78 28.79 3.78
C HIS A 188 21.37 28.39 3.35
N ALA A 189 21.04 28.63 2.09
CA ALA A 189 19.86 28.07 1.46
C ALA A 189 20.25 26.78 0.74
N LEU A 190 19.58 25.69 1.07
CA LEU A 190 19.86 24.35 0.56
C LEU A 190 18.63 23.77 -0.14
N ARG A 191 18.86 22.95 -1.15
CA ARG A 191 17.84 22.10 -1.75
C ARG A 191 18.44 20.76 -2.13
N TYR A 192 17.58 19.82 -2.47
CA TYR A 192 17.95 18.50 -2.95
C TYR A 192 17.34 18.25 -4.32
N VAL A 193 18.12 17.61 -5.18
CA VAL A 193 17.73 17.25 -6.56
C VAL A 193 17.76 15.74 -6.67
N THR A 194 16.62 15.11 -6.98
CA THR A 194 16.58 13.65 -7.21
C THR A 194 17.28 13.29 -8.51
N ALA A 195 17.58 12.01 -8.72
CA ALA A 195 18.12 11.52 -10.00
C ALA A 195 17.19 11.80 -11.20
N ALA A 196 15.88 11.95 -10.96
CA ALA A 196 14.88 12.32 -11.97
C ALA A 196 14.78 13.85 -12.20
N GLY A 197 15.57 14.66 -11.48
CA GLY A 197 15.56 16.12 -11.60
C GLY A 197 14.48 16.82 -10.78
N CYS A 198 13.75 16.11 -9.90
CA CYS A 198 12.75 16.72 -9.04
C CYS A 198 13.39 17.44 -7.85
N LEU A 199 12.91 18.64 -7.58
CA LEU A 199 13.47 19.54 -6.57
C LEU A 199 12.70 19.42 -5.26
N SER A 200 13.42 19.46 -4.14
CA SER A 200 12.82 19.65 -2.82
C SER A 200 12.40 21.09 -2.58
N GLU A 201 11.69 21.33 -1.48
CA GLU A 201 11.61 22.65 -0.88
C GLU A 201 13.01 23.20 -0.52
N THR A 202 13.14 24.52 -0.45
CA THR A 202 14.37 25.18 -0.02
C THR A 202 14.43 25.26 1.50
N LEU A 203 15.47 24.67 2.09
CA LEU A 203 15.74 24.72 3.52
C LEU A 203 16.69 25.87 3.86
N GLN A 204 16.47 26.53 4.99
CA GLN A 204 17.39 27.50 5.57
C GLN A 204 18.15 26.85 6.72
N VAL A 205 19.48 26.86 6.63
CA VAL A 205 20.36 26.26 7.64
C VAL A 205 21.35 27.30 8.13
N GLN A 206 21.55 27.36 9.44
CA GLN A 206 22.42 28.33 10.06
C GLN A 206 23.61 27.66 10.75
N VAL A 207 24.82 28.03 10.33
CA VAL A 207 26.06 27.70 11.02
C VAL A 207 26.53 28.95 11.74
N ILE A 208 26.44 28.96 13.06
CA ILE A 208 26.77 30.12 13.89
C ILE A 208 28.16 29.91 14.46
N ASP A 209 29.11 30.78 14.08
CA ASP A 209 30.36 30.88 14.82
C ASP A 209 30.10 31.60 16.15
N ALA A 210 30.16 30.85 17.24
CA ALA A 210 29.91 31.37 18.59
C ALA A 210 31.21 31.74 19.32
N THR A 211 32.34 31.84 18.62
CA THR A 211 33.62 32.21 19.22
C THR A 211 33.52 33.58 19.90
N PRO A 212 33.73 33.67 21.23
CA PRO A 212 33.64 34.94 21.92
C PRO A 212 34.80 35.86 21.52
N ALA A 213 34.51 37.15 21.39
CA ALA A 213 35.51 38.18 21.08
C ALA A 213 36.58 38.37 22.16
N ALA A 214 36.37 37.83 23.37
CA ALA A 214 37.31 37.86 24.47
C ALA A 214 37.43 36.47 25.14
N SER A 215 38.67 36.03 25.34
CA SER A 215 39.01 34.82 26.09
C SER A 215 38.84 35.09 27.60
N GLY A 216 37.73 34.64 28.17
CA GLY A 216 37.51 34.61 29.63
C GLY A 216 38.00 33.31 30.27
N ALA A 217 38.26 33.36 31.58
CA ALA A 217 38.70 32.23 32.40
C ALA A 217 37.77 31.01 32.33
N CYS A 218 38.27 29.86 32.79
CA CYS A 218 37.52 28.60 32.88
C CYS A 218 36.26 28.79 33.73
N ASN A 219 35.09 28.67 33.11
CA ASN A 219 33.81 28.90 33.78
C ASN A 219 33.31 27.60 34.41
N VAL A 220 33.04 27.61 35.72
CA VAL A 220 32.36 26.51 36.41
C VAL A 220 30.92 26.92 36.63
N LEU A 221 29.97 26.23 35.99
CA LEU A 221 28.54 26.50 36.11
C LEU A 221 27.86 25.37 36.88
N TYR A 222 26.96 25.76 37.77
CA TYR A 222 26.14 24.85 38.57
C TYR A 222 24.74 24.77 37.96
N VAL A 223 24.29 23.55 37.68
CA VAL A 223 23.04 23.26 36.97
C VAL A 223 22.20 22.29 37.79
N SER A 224 20.89 22.50 37.84
CA SER A 224 19.95 21.57 38.48
C SER A 224 18.69 21.36 37.63
N PRO A 225 17.95 20.25 37.83
CA PRO A 225 16.71 20.01 37.10
C PRO A 225 15.63 21.09 37.35
N SER A 226 15.70 21.75 38.50
CA SER A 226 14.82 22.85 38.90
C SER A 226 15.49 24.22 38.82
N GLY A 227 16.61 24.33 38.09
CA GLY A 227 17.33 25.59 37.91
C GLY A 227 16.55 26.59 37.06
N SER A 228 17.01 27.84 37.04
CA SER A 228 16.41 28.90 36.22
C SER A 228 17.24 29.17 34.98
N ALA A 229 16.61 29.45 33.83
CA ALA A 229 17.34 29.86 32.63
C ALA A 229 18.10 31.19 32.82
N THR A 230 17.66 32.03 33.77
CA THR A 230 18.29 33.31 34.11
C THR A 230 19.19 33.22 35.34
N GLY A 231 19.26 32.07 36.03
CA GLY A 231 20.04 31.91 37.26
C GLY A 231 21.51 32.28 37.06
N ALA A 232 22.22 32.69 38.11
CA ALA A 232 23.62 33.12 38.02
C ALA A 232 24.59 31.97 37.66
N GLY A 233 24.17 30.71 37.77
CA GLY A 233 25.01 29.53 37.53
C GLY A 233 25.93 29.23 38.70
N THR A 234 25.51 29.60 39.92
CA THR A 234 26.24 29.38 41.17
C THR A 234 25.55 28.29 42.00
N PRO A 235 26.18 27.76 43.06
CA PRO A 235 25.55 26.76 43.93
C PRO A 235 24.20 27.20 44.53
N ALA A 236 24.03 28.50 44.79
CA ALA A 236 22.83 29.08 45.39
C ALA A 236 21.77 29.49 44.36
N ASP A 237 22.15 29.64 43.09
CA ASP A 237 21.27 30.05 42.00
C ASP A 237 21.67 29.30 40.72
N PRO A 238 21.30 28.00 40.64
CA PRO A 238 21.70 27.11 39.55
C PRO A 238 20.92 27.39 38.26
N LEU A 239 21.56 27.08 37.14
CA LEU A 239 21.01 27.19 35.80
C LEU A 239 20.19 25.97 35.39
N THR A 240 19.36 26.12 34.34
CA THR A 240 18.93 24.97 33.52
C THR A 240 20.09 24.46 32.65
N LEU A 241 20.00 23.21 32.19
CA LEU A 241 21.03 22.60 31.34
C LEU A 241 21.24 23.38 30.04
N GLU A 242 20.14 23.72 29.35
CA GLU A 242 20.18 24.45 28.08
C GLU A 242 20.84 25.83 28.25
N ALA A 243 20.47 26.57 29.31
CA ALA A 243 21.03 27.89 29.57
C ALA A 243 22.53 27.82 29.92
N ALA A 244 22.99 26.78 30.60
CA ALA A 244 24.40 26.58 30.89
C ALA A 244 25.22 26.25 29.65
N LEU A 245 24.70 25.37 28.77
CA LEU A 245 25.32 25.07 27.48
C LEU A 245 25.42 26.33 26.61
N ASP A 246 24.37 27.14 26.60
CA ASP A 246 24.34 28.39 25.85
C ASP A 246 25.37 29.41 26.36
N ARG A 247 25.56 29.51 27.67
CA ARG A 247 26.59 30.38 28.28
C ARG A 247 28.01 29.90 28.02
N LEU A 248 28.22 28.60 27.83
CA LEU A 248 29.53 28.00 27.56
C LEU A 248 29.80 27.75 26.07
N ARG A 249 28.96 28.27 25.15
CA ARG A 249 29.21 28.16 23.71
C ARG A 249 30.62 28.66 23.36
N CYS A 250 31.43 27.76 22.80
CA CYS A 250 32.83 28.03 22.42
C CYS A 250 33.69 28.58 23.57
N ARG A 251 33.37 28.20 24.82
CA ARG A 251 34.16 28.54 26.00
C ARG A 251 34.49 27.27 26.75
N LYS A 252 35.75 27.14 27.14
CA LYS A 252 36.17 26.07 28.06
C LYS A 252 35.46 26.25 29.40
N GLY A 253 34.78 25.21 29.85
CA GLY A 253 34.06 25.25 31.10
C GLY A 253 33.59 23.89 31.58
N LEU A 254 33.29 23.83 32.87
CA LEU A 254 32.75 22.67 33.56
C LEU A 254 31.32 22.98 33.97
N ILE A 255 30.37 22.16 33.49
CA ILE A 255 28.99 22.14 33.94
C ILE A 255 28.87 21.04 34.99
N LYS A 256 28.65 21.46 36.23
CA LYS A 256 28.34 20.58 37.36
C LYS A 256 26.84 20.36 37.41
N LEU A 257 26.41 19.16 37.06
CA LEU A 257 25.01 18.75 37.07
C LEU A 257 24.66 18.16 38.43
N ALA A 258 23.68 18.78 39.08
CA ALA A 258 23.06 18.22 40.26
C ALA A 258 22.42 16.85 39.95
N GLN A 259 22.31 16.02 40.97
CA GLN A 259 21.52 14.81 40.93
C GLN A 259 20.05 15.11 40.62
N GLY A 260 19.40 14.18 39.93
CA GLY A 260 18.04 14.28 39.44
C GLY A 260 17.94 14.08 37.93
N THR A 261 16.70 14.15 37.44
CA THR A 261 16.35 13.86 36.04
C THR A 261 16.11 15.15 35.27
N TYR A 262 16.87 15.35 34.20
CA TYR A 262 16.72 16.42 33.23
C TYR A 262 15.92 15.90 32.03
N LEU A 263 14.71 16.42 31.83
CA LEU A 263 13.83 15.98 30.77
C LEU A 263 14.17 16.71 29.46
N LEU A 264 14.48 15.92 28.43
CA LEU A 264 14.75 16.39 27.08
C LEU A 264 13.54 16.06 26.21
N SER A 265 12.78 17.09 25.80
CA SER A 265 11.69 16.94 24.83
C SER A 265 12.15 17.09 23.38
N ARG A 266 13.42 17.44 23.17
CA ARG A 266 14.13 17.58 21.90
C ARG A 266 15.60 17.15 22.09
N PRO A 267 16.32 16.79 21.03
CA PRO A 267 17.73 16.42 21.15
C PRO A 267 18.58 17.60 21.65
N LEU A 268 19.61 17.30 22.43
CA LEU A 268 20.61 18.27 22.84
C LEU A 268 21.61 18.48 21.69
N THR A 269 21.57 19.65 21.06
CA THR A 269 22.40 20.01 19.88
C THR A 269 23.43 21.10 20.15
N THR A 270 23.42 21.70 21.34
CA THR A 270 24.20 22.91 21.66
C THR A 270 25.56 22.64 22.31
N LEU A 271 25.97 21.37 22.40
CA LEU A 271 27.29 21.02 22.93
C LEU A 271 28.38 21.47 21.95
N THR A 272 29.33 22.27 22.45
CA THR A 272 30.42 22.89 21.66
C THR A 272 31.79 22.51 22.24
N ASP A 273 32.85 23.04 21.64
CA ASP A 273 34.24 22.70 21.95
C ASP A 273 34.60 22.87 23.44
N SER A 274 35.37 21.92 23.98
CA SER A 274 35.98 22.00 25.32
C SER A 274 35.00 22.17 26.50
N VAL A 275 33.72 21.81 26.31
CA VAL A 275 32.72 21.78 27.39
C VAL A 275 32.75 20.42 28.09
N ILE A 276 32.78 20.44 29.43
CA ILE A 276 32.69 19.24 30.27
C ILE A 276 31.32 19.21 30.95
N LEU A 277 30.51 18.17 30.69
CA LEU A 277 29.26 17.89 31.40
C LEU A 277 29.53 16.80 32.42
N GLU A 278 29.35 17.11 33.69
CA GLU A 278 29.68 16.21 34.79
C GLU A 278 28.50 16.06 35.77
N GLY A 279 27.98 14.84 35.89
CA GLY A 279 26.85 14.48 36.78
C GLY A 279 27.23 14.15 38.21
N GLY A 280 26.25 13.90 39.06
CA GLY A 280 26.42 13.31 40.39
C GLY A 280 26.76 14.31 41.51
N TYR A 281 26.48 15.59 41.32
CA TYR A 281 26.61 16.58 42.39
C TYR A 281 25.38 16.60 43.29
N ASP A 282 25.55 16.64 44.61
CA ASP A 282 24.43 16.70 45.57
C ASP A 282 24.29 18.11 46.18
N PRO A 283 23.31 18.93 45.74
CA PRO A 283 23.14 20.30 46.25
C PRO A 283 22.83 20.35 47.75
N ALA A 284 22.13 19.35 48.28
CA ALA A 284 21.78 19.28 49.70
C ALA A 284 23.00 19.00 50.58
N ALA A 285 24.02 18.35 50.03
CA ALA A 285 25.31 18.10 50.67
C ALA A 285 26.38 19.13 50.24
N GLY A 286 26.00 20.35 49.84
CA GLY A 286 26.96 21.39 49.45
C GLY A 286 27.67 21.11 48.13
N TRP A 287 26.98 20.48 47.17
CA TRP A 287 27.51 20.08 45.87
C TRP A 287 28.71 19.13 45.97
N VAL A 288 28.66 18.19 46.92
CA VAL A 288 29.62 17.09 46.98
C VAL A 288 29.40 16.17 45.78
N LYS A 289 30.49 15.82 45.11
CA LYS A 289 30.49 14.93 43.95
C LYS A 289 30.41 13.46 44.38
N ARG A 290 29.53 12.71 43.74
CA ARG A 290 29.41 11.25 43.82
C ARG A 290 29.35 10.69 42.41
N SER A 291 30.14 9.66 42.12
CA SER A 291 30.17 9.02 40.78
C SER A 291 29.30 7.76 40.71
N THR A 292 28.25 7.70 41.52
CA THR A 292 27.29 6.58 41.49
C THR A 292 26.44 6.68 40.22
N PRO A 293 26.32 5.62 39.40
CA PRO A 293 25.45 5.60 38.22
C PRO A 293 23.99 5.91 38.58
N GLY A 294 23.27 6.60 37.69
CA GLY A 294 21.86 6.93 37.89
C GLY A 294 21.58 8.18 38.73
N LEU A 295 22.59 8.82 39.33
CA LEU A 295 22.36 10.04 40.11
C LEU A 295 21.94 11.23 39.25
N THR A 296 22.56 11.42 38.08
CA THR A 296 22.19 12.46 37.12
C THR A 296 21.72 11.79 35.84
N VAL A 297 20.44 11.98 35.50
CA VAL A 297 19.81 11.35 34.36
C VAL A 297 19.43 12.40 33.32
N LEU A 298 19.94 12.29 32.09
CA LEU A 298 19.43 13.01 30.93
C LEU A 298 18.42 12.10 30.24
N ARG A 299 17.12 12.41 30.34
CA ARG A 299 16.04 11.55 29.84
C ARG A 299 15.35 12.17 28.64
N ARG A 300 15.52 11.58 27.46
CA ARG A 300 14.80 11.91 26.23
C ARG A 300 13.41 11.30 26.26
N THR A 301 12.37 12.15 26.26
CA THR A 301 10.97 11.73 26.28
C THR A 301 10.48 11.26 24.91
N ALA A 302 9.43 10.44 24.86
CA ALA A 302 8.79 9.93 23.64
C ALA A 302 7.92 10.96 22.90
N THR A 303 8.28 12.24 22.98
CA THR A 303 7.57 13.36 22.36
C THR A 303 8.46 14.09 21.34
N ASN A 304 7.83 14.83 20.42
CA ASN A 304 8.50 15.55 19.34
C ASN A 304 9.43 14.63 18.53
N VAL A 305 8.88 13.61 17.89
CA VAL A 305 9.61 12.73 16.98
C VAL A 305 10.18 13.56 15.83
N GLU A 306 11.47 13.40 15.56
CA GLU A 306 12.19 14.09 14.48
C GLU A 306 12.10 13.29 13.18
N GLY A 307 12.35 13.93 12.04
CA GLY A 307 12.47 13.23 10.74
C GLY A 307 11.20 12.59 10.17
N CYS A 308 10.02 12.90 10.73
CA CYS A 308 8.74 12.45 10.19
C CYS A 308 8.54 12.81 8.71
N GLY A 309 8.98 14.00 8.28
CA GLY A 309 8.84 14.46 6.89
C GLY A 309 9.86 13.87 5.93
N SER A 310 11.10 13.65 6.39
CA SER A 310 12.22 13.16 5.57
C SER A 310 12.25 11.63 5.43
N GLY A 311 11.37 10.90 6.14
CA GLY A 311 11.37 9.43 6.17
C GLY A 311 12.35 8.82 7.19
N PHE A 312 12.84 9.63 8.14
CA PHE A 312 13.79 9.22 9.19
C PHE A 312 13.21 9.46 10.60
N PRO A 313 12.04 8.89 10.93
CA PRO A 313 11.39 9.08 12.22
C PRO A 313 12.29 8.59 13.36
N ARG A 314 12.64 9.47 14.29
CA ARG A 314 13.58 9.14 15.37
C ARG A 314 13.39 9.94 16.66
N LEU A 315 13.85 9.36 17.76
CA LEU A 315 14.17 10.04 19.01
C LEU A 315 15.69 9.99 19.20
N THR A 316 16.32 11.15 19.41
CA THR A 316 17.74 11.21 19.79
C THR A 316 17.91 12.00 21.08
N ALA A 317 18.72 11.51 22.03
CA ALA A 317 19.03 12.29 23.25
C ALA A 317 20.08 13.38 22.98
N LEU A 318 21.25 13.02 22.46
CA LEU A 318 22.30 13.98 22.11
C LEU A 318 22.63 13.91 20.61
N GLN A 319 22.61 15.05 19.93
CA GLN A 319 22.96 15.20 18.52
C GLN A 319 24.07 16.23 18.36
N VAL A 320 25.32 15.78 18.42
CA VAL A 320 26.49 16.69 18.44
C VAL A 320 27.15 16.68 17.07
N HIS A 321 27.36 17.88 16.52
CA HIS A 321 27.94 18.09 15.20
C HIS A 321 29.16 18.99 15.30
N GLY A 322 30.31 18.52 14.83
CA GLY A 322 31.55 19.30 14.71
C GLY A 322 32.28 19.63 16.01
N ALA A 323 31.73 19.30 17.19
CA ALA A 323 32.32 19.67 18.47
C ALA A 323 33.62 18.92 18.77
N GLN A 324 34.60 19.63 19.34
CA GLN A 324 35.94 19.13 19.63
C GLN A 324 36.24 19.09 21.13
N ALA A 325 36.91 18.04 21.59
CA ALA A 325 37.43 17.95 22.97
C ALA A 325 36.39 18.15 24.09
N PHE A 326 35.11 17.82 23.84
CA PHE A 326 34.09 17.82 24.87
C PHE A 326 34.18 16.57 25.74
N ARG A 327 33.62 16.61 26.95
CA ARG A 327 33.59 15.46 27.86
C ARG A 327 32.21 15.27 28.47
N LEU A 328 31.73 14.03 28.44
CA LEU A 328 30.57 13.57 29.19
C LEU A 328 31.07 12.68 30.32
N GLN A 329 30.67 12.96 31.56
CA GLN A 329 31.14 12.19 32.71
C GLN A 329 30.09 11.96 33.79
N ASP A 330 30.01 10.73 34.31
CA ASP A 330 29.12 10.34 35.42
C ASP A 330 27.64 10.70 35.12
N LEU A 331 27.20 10.45 33.88
CA LEU A 331 25.84 10.70 33.40
C LEU A 331 25.13 9.38 33.07
N THR A 332 23.84 9.31 33.38
CA THR A 332 22.94 8.31 32.78
C THR A 332 22.15 9.00 31.66
N ILE A 333 22.27 8.49 30.44
CA ILE A 333 21.52 8.97 29.27
C ILE A 333 20.45 7.93 28.98
N GLU A 334 19.19 8.32 29.17
CA GLU A 334 18.03 7.47 28.96
C GLU A 334 17.23 8.00 27.77
N VAL A 335 16.85 7.11 26.86
CA VAL A 335 15.88 7.41 25.80
C VAL A 335 14.68 6.52 26.04
N GLU A 336 13.49 7.11 26.15
CA GLU A 336 12.26 6.33 26.24
C GLU A 336 12.04 5.48 24.99
N ALA A 337 11.26 4.41 25.12
CA ALA A 337 10.81 3.64 23.97
C ALA A 337 10.12 4.56 22.96
N ALA A 338 10.34 4.28 21.68
CA ALA A 338 9.73 5.05 20.61
C ALA A 338 8.20 4.98 20.71
N PRO A 339 7.49 6.10 20.47
CA PRO A 339 6.03 6.06 20.39
C PRO A 339 5.60 5.19 19.19
N PRO A 340 4.38 4.64 19.21
CA PRO A 340 3.82 3.91 18.08
C PRO A 340 3.89 4.75 16.80
N ALA A 341 4.16 4.09 15.68
CA ALA A 341 4.11 4.73 14.37
C ALA A 341 2.68 5.27 14.11
N THR A 342 2.60 6.41 13.41
CA THR A 342 1.33 7.02 13.01
C THR A 342 1.38 7.41 11.55
N ALA A 343 0.27 7.31 10.82
CA ALA A 343 0.18 7.77 9.44
C ALA A 343 0.65 9.22 9.24
N ALA A 344 0.51 10.08 10.26
CA ALA A 344 0.99 11.46 10.24
C ALA A 344 2.52 11.60 10.28
N CYS A 345 3.25 10.62 10.83
CA CYS A 345 4.70 10.64 10.92
C CYS A 345 5.32 9.57 10.02
N ALA A 346 6.05 10.01 8.99
CA ALA A 346 6.73 9.13 8.03
C ALA A 346 5.80 8.08 7.42
N GLU A 347 4.52 8.43 7.22
CA GLU A 347 3.50 7.52 6.74
C GLU A 347 3.51 6.22 7.55
N GLY A 348 3.37 6.28 8.87
CA GLY A 348 3.25 5.09 9.75
C GLY A 348 4.44 4.14 9.70
N ARG A 349 5.63 4.64 9.37
CA ARG A 349 6.89 3.91 9.53
C ARG A 349 7.35 3.92 10.99
N GLY A 350 8.04 2.84 11.38
CA GLY A 350 8.56 2.67 12.74
C GLY A 350 9.56 3.75 13.15
N VAL A 351 9.54 4.17 14.40
CA VAL A 351 10.39 5.25 14.95
C VAL A 351 11.63 4.63 15.60
N SER A 352 12.81 5.12 15.23
CA SER A 352 14.09 4.66 15.79
C SER A 352 14.50 5.44 17.04
N THR A 353 15.36 4.87 17.88
CA THR A 353 15.83 5.49 19.12
C THR A 353 17.37 5.54 19.16
N TYR A 354 17.94 6.67 19.58
CA TYR A 354 19.38 6.91 19.62
C TYR A 354 19.79 7.61 20.92
N GLY A 355 20.75 7.05 21.65
CA GLY A 355 21.34 7.70 22.81
C GLY A 355 22.28 8.84 22.40
N LEU A 356 23.26 8.53 21.55
CA LEU A 356 24.29 9.47 21.09
C LEU A 356 24.38 9.42 19.57
N TYR A 357 24.27 10.57 18.93
CA TYR A 357 24.59 10.77 17.52
C TYR A 357 25.69 11.83 17.43
N LEU A 358 26.89 11.42 17.02
CA LEU A 358 28.08 12.26 16.95
C LEU A 358 28.57 12.29 15.50
N ARG A 359 28.58 13.48 14.88
CA ARG A 359 29.05 13.67 13.51
C ARG A 359 30.15 14.71 13.44
N GLY A 360 31.25 14.39 12.76
CA GLY A 360 32.40 15.30 12.63
C GLY A 360 33.05 15.73 13.96
N CYS A 361 32.80 15.01 15.05
CA CYS A 361 33.34 15.31 16.38
C CYS A 361 34.69 14.60 16.58
N ALA A 362 35.64 15.21 17.28
CA ALA A 362 36.90 14.55 17.62
C ALA A 362 37.44 14.94 19.01
N GLY A 363 38.32 14.10 19.55
CA GLY A 363 38.96 14.30 20.86
C GLY A 363 38.01 14.27 22.06
N TYR A 364 36.79 13.78 21.88
CA TYR A 364 35.79 13.75 22.94
C TYR A 364 36.00 12.57 23.90
N GLU A 365 35.54 12.73 25.14
CA GLU A 365 35.63 11.72 26.18
C GLU A 365 34.24 11.37 26.73
N VAL A 366 33.91 10.07 26.79
CA VAL A 366 32.70 9.56 27.46
C VAL A 366 33.14 8.66 28.61
N VAL A 367 33.05 9.16 29.84
CA VAL A 367 33.70 8.55 31.01
C VAL A 367 32.67 8.20 32.08
N ARG A 368 32.53 6.91 32.40
CA ARG A 368 31.58 6.41 33.42
C ARG A 368 30.14 6.88 33.18
N CYS A 369 29.73 6.89 31.92
CA CYS A 369 28.35 7.14 31.53
C CYS A 369 27.61 5.80 31.32
N GLN A 370 26.32 5.79 31.62
CA GLN A 370 25.40 4.71 31.24
C GLN A 370 24.50 5.23 30.13
N VAL A 371 24.41 4.51 29.01
CA VAL A 371 23.49 4.86 27.91
C VAL A 371 22.48 3.73 27.78
N THR A 372 21.22 4.01 28.08
CA THR A 372 20.10 3.08 27.99
C THR A 372 19.06 3.63 27.02
N VAL A 373 18.83 2.91 25.94
CA VAL A 373 17.95 3.33 24.85
C VAL A 373 16.76 2.37 24.79
N GLY A 374 15.54 2.90 24.84
CA GLY A 374 14.32 2.11 24.73
C GLY A 374 14.12 1.56 23.31
N ASP A 375 13.21 0.59 23.20
CA ASP A 375 12.95 -0.11 21.95
C ASP A 375 12.46 0.84 20.84
N ALA A 376 12.86 0.56 19.59
CA ALA A 376 12.27 1.17 18.42
C ALA A 376 10.82 0.70 18.25
N SER A 377 9.96 1.52 17.63
CA SER A 377 8.58 1.10 17.37
C SER A 377 8.45 0.32 16.07
N ALA A 378 7.49 -0.62 16.05
CA ALA A 378 7.05 -1.23 14.81
C ALA A 378 6.39 -0.18 13.89
N GLY A 379 6.37 -0.45 12.59
CA GLY A 379 5.50 0.28 11.67
C GLY A 379 4.02 -0.03 11.92
N GLU A 380 3.13 0.77 11.33
CA GLU A 380 1.70 0.46 11.32
C GLU A 380 1.46 -0.88 10.62
N ALA A 381 0.68 -1.75 11.25
CA ALA A 381 0.27 -3.01 10.65
C ALA A 381 -0.56 -2.75 9.38
N GLY A 382 -0.34 -3.57 8.36
CA GLY A 382 -1.25 -3.60 7.21
C GLY A 382 -2.64 -4.08 7.61
N ILE A 383 -3.64 -3.74 6.81
CA ILE A 383 -4.99 -4.30 6.96
C ILE A 383 -4.93 -5.77 6.50
N ALA A 384 -5.34 -6.69 7.37
CA ALA A 384 -5.50 -8.09 7.00
C ALA A 384 -6.65 -8.23 5.98
N GLY A 385 -6.47 -9.07 4.97
CA GLY A 385 -7.59 -9.48 4.13
C GLY A 385 -8.63 -10.23 4.96
N GLN A 386 -9.90 -10.14 4.57
CA GLN A 386 -10.94 -10.94 5.20
C GLN A 386 -10.97 -12.35 4.64
N ASP A 387 -11.13 -13.35 5.50
CA ASP A 387 -11.32 -14.72 5.06
C ASP A 387 -12.65 -14.88 4.30
N GLY A 388 -12.64 -15.75 3.29
CA GLY A 388 -13.84 -16.14 2.58
C GLY A 388 -14.81 -16.85 3.52
N ARG A 389 -16.11 -16.52 3.45
CA ARG A 389 -17.12 -17.26 4.22
C ARG A 389 -17.37 -18.65 3.60
N PRO A 390 -17.57 -19.70 4.42
CA PRO A 390 -17.89 -21.03 3.92
C PRO A 390 -19.24 -21.05 3.19
N GLY A 391 -19.35 -21.94 2.21
CA GLY A 391 -20.60 -22.26 1.52
C GLY A 391 -21.60 -22.99 2.43
N GLY A 392 -22.89 -22.97 2.06
CA GLY A 392 -23.91 -23.74 2.77
C GLY A 392 -23.93 -25.21 2.32
N ASN A 393 -24.16 -26.14 3.25
CA ASN A 393 -24.20 -27.59 2.99
C ASN A 393 -25.36 -27.99 2.05
N GLY A 394 -25.18 -29.06 1.27
CA GLY A 394 -26.27 -29.72 0.56
C GLY A 394 -27.25 -30.35 1.55
N GLN A 395 -28.52 -30.48 1.17
CA GLN A 395 -29.51 -31.17 2.00
C GLN A 395 -29.84 -32.56 1.49
N CYS A 396 -30.37 -33.37 2.41
CA CYS A 396 -30.66 -34.77 2.18
C CYS A 396 -31.68 -34.99 1.05
N GLY A 397 -31.56 -36.12 0.38
CA GLY A 397 -32.55 -36.60 -0.58
C GLY A 397 -33.89 -36.95 0.09
N GLY A 398 -34.97 -36.88 -0.68
CA GLY A 398 -36.30 -37.25 -0.21
C GLY A 398 -36.42 -38.77 -0.06
N ALA A 399 -37.08 -39.22 1.00
CA ALA A 399 -37.38 -40.64 1.20
C ALA A 399 -38.32 -41.16 0.09
N GLY A 400 -38.05 -42.35 -0.44
CA GLY A 400 -38.98 -43.03 -1.34
C GLY A 400 -40.29 -43.43 -0.62
N ALA A 401 -41.36 -43.70 -1.38
CA ALA A 401 -42.64 -44.14 -0.80
C ALA A 401 -43.00 -45.55 -1.28
N GLU A 402 -43.34 -46.43 -0.34
CA GLU A 402 -43.92 -47.73 -0.69
C GLU A 402 -45.40 -47.55 -1.06
N ALA A 403 -45.74 -47.81 -2.31
CA ALA A 403 -47.13 -48.08 -2.67
C ALA A 403 -47.41 -49.54 -2.28
N THR A 404 -48.10 -49.77 -1.16
CA THR A 404 -48.68 -51.09 -0.88
C THR A 404 -50.01 -51.22 -1.61
N PRO A 405 -50.13 -52.02 -2.69
CA PRO A 405 -51.43 -52.35 -3.24
C PRO A 405 -52.05 -53.44 -2.37
N THR A 406 -53.18 -53.15 -1.73
CA THR A 406 -54.12 -54.20 -1.33
C THR A 406 -54.75 -54.76 -2.62
N PHE A 407 -54.22 -55.90 -3.08
CA PHE A 407 -54.68 -56.70 -4.23
C PHE A 407 -54.35 -56.18 -5.64
N GLY A 408 -53.16 -56.54 -6.14
CA GLY A 408 -52.94 -57.07 -7.50
C GLY A 408 -53.23 -56.20 -8.74
N ILE A 409 -53.76 -54.98 -8.61
CA ILE A 409 -54.00 -54.06 -9.74
C ILE A 409 -53.66 -52.64 -9.28
N CYS A 410 -52.69 -51.99 -9.95
CA CYS A 410 -52.26 -50.61 -9.67
C CYS A 410 -53.25 -49.56 -10.22
N ILE A 411 -54.52 -49.62 -9.84
CA ILE A 411 -55.51 -48.57 -10.11
C ILE A 411 -56.21 -48.26 -8.79
N PRO A 412 -56.12 -47.02 -8.26
CA PRO A 412 -56.86 -46.68 -7.05
C PRO A 412 -58.36 -46.83 -7.32
N PRO A 413 -59.15 -47.41 -6.40
CA PRO A 413 -60.60 -47.36 -6.49
C PRO A 413 -61.05 -45.89 -6.56
N PHE A 414 -62.01 -45.60 -7.45
CA PHE A 414 -62.58 -44.26 -7.57
C PHE A 414 -63.01 -43.73 -6.20
N GLY A 415 -62.30 -42.72 -5.68
CA GLY A 415 -62.67 -41.99 -4.46
C GLY A 415 -61.74 -42.15 -3.23
N THR A 416 -60.71 -43.00 -3.25
CA THR A 416 -59.70 -43.01 -2.18
C THR A 416 -58.55 -42.04 -2.50
N PRO A 417 -58.06 -41.23 -1.54
CA PRO A 417 -56.89 -40.39 -1.76
C PRO A 417 -55.71 -41.27 -2.19
N PRO A 418 -54.89 -40.84 -3.17
CA PRO A 418 -53.78 -41.64 -3.68
C PRO A 418 -52.81 -42.03 -2.54
N PRO A 419 -52.17 -43.21 -2.61
CA PRO A 419 -51.06 -43.56 -1.72
C PRO A 419 -50.00 -42.45 -1.74
N ALA A 420 -49.31 -42.27 -0.61
CA ALA A 420 -48.37 -41.17 -0.39
C ALA A 420 -47.37 -41.04 -1.55
N SER A 421 -47.24 -39.82 -2.09
CA SER A 421 -46.14 -39.49 -3.00
C SER A 421 -44.81 -39.62 -2.27
N ALA A 422 -43.77 -40.10 -2.95
CA ALA A 422 -42.41 -40.07 -2.43
C ALA A 422 -42.00 -38.64 -2.01
N GLY A 423 -41.09 -38.52 -1.04
CA GLY A 423 -40.64 -37.23 -0.52
C GLY A 423 -39.91 -36.41 -1.58
N ALA A 424 -40.20 -35.11 -1.64
CA ALA A 424 -39.39 -34.15 -2.39
C ALA A 424 -37.97 -34.08 -1.80
N GLY A 425 -36.98 -33.82 -2.66
CA GLY A 425 -35.60 -33.64 -2.22
C GLY A 425 -35.40 -32.32 -1.47
N GLY A 426 -34.45 -32.30 -0.52
CA GLY A 426 -34.10 -31.10 0.23
C GLY A 426 -33.51 -30.00 -0.67
N ALA A 427 -33.77 -28.73 -0.37
CA ALA A 427 -33.12 -27.61 -1.04
C ALA A 427 -31.64 -27.49 -0.61
N GLY A 428 -30.74 -27.19 -1.55
CA GLY A 428 -29.33 -26.98 -1.26
C GLY A 428 -29.07 -25.74 -0.40
N GLY A 429 -28.01 -25.78 0.41
CA GLY A 429 -27.66 -24.72 1.34
C GLY A 429 -27.32 -23.40 0.63
N SER A 430 -27.80 -22.30 1.21
CA SER A 430 -27.56 -20.94 0.73
C SER A 430 -26.40 -20.29 1.48
N SER A 431 -25.66 -19.39 0.83
CA SER A 431 -24.70 -18.50 1.47
C SER A 431 -25.23 -17.06 1.51
N PRO A 432 -25.11 -16.31 2.63
CA PRO A 432 -25.59 -14.93 2.73
C PRO A 432 -24.90 -13.93 1.77
N VAL A 433 -23.70 -14.28 1.31
CA VAL A 433 -22.85 -13.45 0.44
C VAL A 433 -22.30 -14.22 -0.77
N GLY A 434 -22.56 -15.53 -0.84
CA GLY A 434 -22.16 -16.42 -1.92
C GLY A 434 -23.33 -16.80 -2.82
N ASN A 435 -23.07 -17.72 -3.74
CA ASN A 435 -24.07 -18.20 -4.68
C ASN A 435 -25.15 -19.06 -4.00
N ALA A 436 -26.36 -19.05 -4.56
CA ALA A 436 -27.49 -19.84 -4.05
C ALA A 436 -27.25 -21.36 -4.20
N GLY A 437 -27.82 -22.13 -3.28
CA GLY A 437 -27.86 -23.58 -3.38
C GLY A 437 -28.81 -24.07 -4.48
N GLY A 438 -28.62 -25.32 -4.87
CA GLY A 438 -29.45 -25.96 -5.89
C GLY A 438 -30.86 -26.27 -5.37
N ARG A 439 -31.86 -26.29 -6.27
CA ARG A 439 -33.22 -26.71 -5.91
C ARG A 439 -33.28 -28.22 -5.69
N GLY A 440 -34.08 -28.66 -4.72
CA GLY A 440 -34.36 -30.08 -4.50
C GLY A 440 -35.19 -30.70 -5.63
N GLY A 441 -35.08 -32.01 -5.78
CA GLY A 441 -35.85 -32.79 -6.73
C GLY A 441 -37.35 -32.82 -6.40
N SER A 442 -38.17 -33.09 -7.40
CA SER A 442 -39.63 -33.27 -7.31
C SER A 442 -40.01 -34.71 -7.61
N SER A 443 -41.00 -35.25 -6.90
CA SER A 443 -41.60 -36.56 -7.18
C SER A 443 -43.01 -36.39 -7.76
N GLN A 444 -43.44 -37.37 -8.57
CA GLN A 444 -44.82 -37.50 -9.04
C GLN A 444 -45.31 -38.93 -8.75
N PHE A 445 -46.63 -39.11 -8.70
CA PHE A 445 -47.22 -40.42 -8.41
C PHE A 445 -46.85 -41.45 -9.49
N MET A 446 -46.27 -42.59 -9.06
CA MET A 446 -45.78 -43.66 -9.95
C MET A 446 -44.88 -43.14 -11.09
N ALA A 447 -43.95 -42.24 -10.76
CA ALA A 447 -42.88 -41.80 -11.64
C ALA A 447 -41.54 -41.80 -10.87
N ASP A 448 -40.42 -41.95 -11.59
CA ASP A 448 -39.10 -41.71 -11.01
C ASP A 448 -39.04 -40.30 -10.40
N GLY A 449 -38.32 -40.14 -9.30
CA GLY A 449 -38.02 -38.82 -8.78
C GLY A 449 -37.18 -38.01 -9.79
N THR A 450 -37.19 -36.69 -9.70
CA THR A 450 -36.19 -35.88 -10.41
C THR A 450 -34.93 -35.70 -9.55
N GLY A 451 -33.77 -35.64 -10.20
CA GLY A 451 -32.53 -35.28 -9.53
C GLY A 451 -32.56 -33.84 -9.03
N GLY A 452 -31.83 -33.56 -7.95
CA GLY A 452 -31.63 -32.20 -7.47
C GLY A 452 -30.77 -31.39 -8.44
N GLN A 453 -30.89 -30.07 -8.40
CA GLN A 453 -30.02 -29.17 -9.17
C GLN A 453 -28.70 -28.95 -8.43
N ALA A 454 -27.63 -28.71 -9.20
CA ALA A 454 -26.37 -28.27 -8.63
C ALA A 454 -26.49 -26.84 -8.05
N GLY A 455 -25.68 -26.53 -7.03
CA GLY A 455 -25.52 -25.16 -6.54
C GLY A 455 -24.87 -24.26 -7.59
N SER A 456 -25.10 -22.95 -7.50
CA SER A 456 -24.53 -22.00 -8.46
C SER A 456 -23.06 -21.64 -8.11
N GLY A 457 -22.27 -21.29 -9.12
CA GLY A 457 -20.88 -20.82 -8.98
C GLY A 457 -19.81 -21.80 -9.46
N PRO A 458 -18.52 -21.39 -9.47
CA PRO A 458 -17.42 -22.15 -10.08
C PRO A 458 -17.14 -23.52 -9.43
N ALA A 459 -17.74 -23.80 -8.27
CA ALA A 459 -17.60 -25.04 -7.52
C ALA A 459 -18.87 -25.40 -6.72
N GLY A 460 -20.06 -25.13 -7.29
CA GLY A 460 -21.33 -25.49 -6.65
C GLY A 460 -21.44 -27.01 -6.43
N GLY A 461 -22.01 -27.40 -5.29
CA GLY A 461 -22.19 -28.82 -4.98
C GLY A 461 -23.10 -29.49 -6.01
N ALA A 462 -22.76 -30.70 -6.44
CA ALA A 462 -23.59 -31.45 -7.38
C ALA A 462 -24.96 -31.80 -6.76
N GLY A 463 -26.02 -31.77 -7.57
CA GLY A 463 -27.35 -32.18 -7.13
C GLY A 463 -27.44 -33.69 -6.93
N GLY A 464 -28.29 -34.12 -6.00
CA GLY A 464 -28.50 -35.52 -5.68
C GLY A 464 -29.22 -36.29 -6.79
N THR A 465 -28.94 -37.59 -6.91
CA THR A 465 -29.54 -38.45 -7.94
C THR A 465 -31.03 -38.68 -7.71
N ALA A 466 -31.78 -38.87 -8.79
CA ALA A 466 -33.18 -39.31 -8.74
C ALA A 466 -33.33 -40.69 -8.06
N GLY A 467 -34.34 -40.85 -7.21
CA GLY A 467 -34.81 -42.15 -6.77
C GLY A 467 -35.57 -42.85 -7.90
N ALA A 468 -35.27 -44.13 -8.15
CA ALA A 468 -35.87 -44.90 -9.23
C ALA A 468 -37.06 -45.74 -8.74
N LEU A 469 -38.15 -45.76 -9.52
CA LEU A 469 -39.25 -46.67 -9.33
C LEU A 469 -38.79 -48.11 -9.50
N CYS A 470 -39.07 -48.96 -8.51
CA CYS A 470 -38.88 -50.41 -8.63
C CYS A 470 -40.24 -51.11 -8.73
N PHE A 471 -40.57 -51.63 -9.92
CA PHE A 471 -41.71 -52.52 -10.12
C PHE A 471 -41.27 -53.99 -10.00
N THR A 472 -41.61 -54.65 -8.90
CA THR A 472 -41.53 -56.11 -8.80
C THR A 472 -42.86 -56.74 -9.18
N GLY A 473 -43.08 -56.93 -10.49
CA GLY A 473 -44.25 -57.61 -11.02
C GLY A 473 -44.06 -57.97 -12.48
N ALA A 474 -44.24 -59.25 -12.82
CA ALA A 474 -44.11 -59.75 -14.19
C ALA A 474 -45.16 -59.11 -15.11
N ILE A 475 -44.78 -58.08 -15.85
CA ILE A 475 -45.49 -57.63 -17.04
C ILE A 475 -44.51 -57.78 -18.19
N GLY A 476 -44.81 -58.72 -19.09
CA GLY A 476 -43.92 -59.08 -20.19
C GLY A 476 -43.71 -57.92 -21.15
N GLY A 477 -42.44 -57.60 -21.41
CA GLY A 477 -42.03 -56.83 -22.58
C GLY A 477 -41.00 -55.74 -22.30
N SER A 478 -39.74 -56.07 -22.61
CA SER A 478 -38.59 -55.17 -22.83
C SER A 478 -37.70 -54.83 -21.63
N ASN A 479 -36.40 -54.96 -21.89
CA ASN A 479 -35.27 -54.92 -20.96
C ASN A 479 -35.17 -53.61 -20.15
N CYS A 480 -35.59 -53.62 -18.89
CA CYS A 480 -34.95 -52.84 -17.83
C CYS A 480 -34.08 -53.81 -17.01
N ALA A 481 -32.77 -53.63 -17.09
CA ALA A 481 -31.79 -54.43 -16.37
C ALA A 481 -31.77 -54.04 -14.88
N CYS A 482 -32.76 -54.50 -14.12
CA CYS A 482 -32.61 -54.68 -12.68
C CYS A 482 -32.32 -56.16 -12.45
N THR A 483 -31.03 -56.49 -12.33
CA THR A 483 -30.58 -57.83 -11.95
C THR A 483 -31.15 -58.20 -10.57
N GLN A 484 -32.16 -59.08 -10.58
CA GLN A 484 -32.41 -60.25 -9.72
C GLN A 484 -32.14 -60.00 -8.20
N VAL A 485 -33.12 -60.05 -7.27
CA VAL A 485 -33.88 -61.21 -6.76
C VAL A 485 -34.99 -60.65 -5.82
N PRO A 486 -36.18 -61.28 -5.70
CA PRO A 486 -37.24 -60.80 -4.80
C PRO A 486 -36.96 -61.20 -3.35
N LEU A 487 -36.89 -60.20 -2.46
CA LEU A 487 -36.97 -60.37 -1.01
C LEU A 487 -38.00 -59.38 -0.45
N PRO A 488 -38.85 -59.77 0.52
CA PRO A 488 -39.66 -58.84 1.29
C PRO A 488 -38.75 -57.86 2.04
N GLY A 489 -38.99 -56.56 1.90
CA GLY A 489 -38.24 -55.51 2.59
C GLY A 489 -37.20 -54.78 1.76
N ILE A 490 -37.35 -54.67 0.43
CA ILE A 490 -36.56 -53.72 -0.37
C ILE A 490 -37.14 -52.32 -0.09
N PRO A 491 -36.43 -51.44 0.62
CA PRO A 491 -36.92 -50.10 0.91
C PRO A 491 -37.08 -49.30 -0.39
N PRO A 492 -38.05 -48.38 -0.45
CA PRO A 492 -38.28 -47.56 -1.63
C PRO A 492 -37.02 -46.73 -1.93
N ALA A 493 -36.72 -46.50 -3.21
CA ALA A 493 -35.48 -45.87 -3.62
C ALA A 493 -35.49 -44.38 -3.26
N SER A 494 -34.83 -44.03 -2.17
CA SER A 494 -34.61 -42.65 -1.79
C SER A 494 -33.79 -41.91 -2.84
N GLY A 495 -34.05 -40.62 -3.01
CA GLY A 495 -33.18 -39.75 -3.78
C GLY A 495 -31.80 -39.65 -3.12
N GLY A 496 -30.76 -39.46 -3.92
CA GLY A 496 -29.42 -39.21 -3.40
C GLY A 496 -29.33 -37.84 -2.72
N ASP A 497 -28.45 -37.71 -1.74
CA ASP A 497 -28.17 -36.43 -1.08
C ASP A 497 -27.49 -35.46 -2.05
N GLY A 498 -27.78 -34.16 -1.90
CA GLY A 498 -27.02 -33.12 -2.58
C GLY A 498 -25.63 -33.00 -1.98
N GLN A 499 -24.60 -32.80 -2.81
CA GLN A 499 -23.25 -32.60 -2.32
C GLN A 499 -23.08 -31.19 -1.74
N ASP A 500 -22.24 -31.07 -0.72
CA ASP A 500 -21.84 -29.78 -0.16
C ASP A 500 -21.11 -28.91 -1.20
N GLY A 501 -21.29 -27.59 -1.09
CA GLY A 501 -20.49 -26.63 -1.85
C GLY A 501 -19.06 -26.58 -1.30
N GLN A 502 -18.10 -26.23 -2.14
CA GLN A 502 -16.71 -26.08 -1.68
C GLN A 502 -16.59 -24.89 -0.69
N PRO A 503 -15.75 -25.01 0.37
CA PRO A 503 -15.40 -23.89 1.23
C PRO A 503 -14.84 -22.70 0.42
N GLY A 504 -15.03 -21.49 0.93
CA GLY A 504 -14.34 -20.32 0.39
C GLY A 504 -12.82 -20.47 0.52
N ALA A 505 -12.07 -19.78 -0.33
CA ALA A 505 -10.63 -19.68 -0.16
C ALA A 505 -10.31 -18.70 0.97
N ASP A 506 -9.32 -19.03 1.79
CA ASP A 506 -8.79 -18.12 2.81
C ASP A 506 -8.20 -16.87 2.15
N GLY A 507 -8.20 -15.75 2.89
CA GLY A 507 -7.49 -14.55 2.44
C GLY A 507 -5.99 -14.83 2.34
N GLN A 508 -5.31 -14.20 1.38
CA GLN A 508 -3.85 -14.31 1.32
C GLN A 508 -3.21 -13.31 2.28
N PRO A 509 -2.16 -13.71 3.04
CA PRO A 509 -1.38 -12.77 3.83
C PRO A 509 -0.86 -11.61 2.99
N GLY A 510 -0.76 -10.44 3.63
CA GLY A 510 -0.08 -9.29 3.03
C GLY A 510 1.38 -9.62 2.71
N GLN A 511 1.94 -8.93 1.73
CA GLN A 511 3.37 -9.04 1.43
C GLN A 511 4.17 -8.11 2.34
N ASP A 512 5.30 -8.59 2.86
CA ASP A 512 6.22 -7.77 3.63
C ASP A 512 6.74 -6.58 2.80
N GLY A 513 7.00 -5.48 3.51
CA GLY A 513 7.66 -4.32 2.91
C GLY A 513 9.12 -4.60 2.59
N THR A 514 9.72 -3.71 1.80
CA THR A 514 11.17 -3.71 1.61
C THR A 514 11.89 -3.49 2.94
N PRO A 515 13.09 -4.07 3.16
CA PRO A 515 13.88 -3.80 4.35
C PRO A 515 14.28 -2.33 4.49
N GLY A 516 14.46 -1.88 5.73
CA GLY A 516 15.07 -0.58 6.01
C GLY A 516 16.58 -0.57 5.76
N GLN A 517 17.18 0.62 5.83
CA GLN A 517 18.62 0.81 5.62
C GLN A 517 19.16 1.97 6.47
N VAL A 518 20.47 1.97 6.75
CA VAL A 518 21.15 3.09 7.41
C VAL A 518 21.61 4.11 6.35
N VAL A 519 21.22 5.37 6.50
CA VAL A 519 21.65 6.49 5.66
C VAL A 519 22.16 7.59 6.59
N GLU A 520 23.38 8.06 6.34
CA GLU A 520 24.02 9.11 7.14
C GLU A 520 24.03 8.83 8.66
N GLY A 521 24.12 7.55 9.05
CA GLY A 521 24.13 7.14 10.46
C GLY A 521 22.73 7.04 11.12
N PHE A 522 21.66 7.38 10.40
CA PHE A 522 20.28 7.16 10.84
C PHE A 522 19.62 6.01 10.08
N TRP A 523 18.82 5.23 10.79
CA TRP A 523 17.95 4.20 10.23
C TRP A 523 16.77 4.84 9.49
N ARG A 524 16.65 4.50 8.21
CA ARG A 524 15.47 4.72 7.37
C ARG A 524 14.63 3.44 7.41
N PRO A 525 13.45 3.45 8.01
CA PRO A 525 12.54 2.32 7.94
C PRO A 525 12.19 1.99 6.49
N GLY A 526 12.02 0.70 6.22
CA GLY A 526 11.60 0.18 4.92
C GLY A 526 10.19 0.60 4.52
N SER A 527 9.73 0.13 3.36
CA SER A 527 8.36 0.40 2.92
C SER A 527 7.33 -0.28 3.82
N ARG A 528 6.08 0.20 3.80
CA ARG A 528 4.97 -0.55 4.40
C ARG A 528 4.80 -1.91 3.71
N GLY A 529 4.36 -2.90 4.47
CA GLY A 529 3.80 -4.12 3.89
C GLY A 529 2.53 -3.83 3.11
N ARG A 530 2.24 -4.63 2.09
CA ARG A 530 1.00 -4.53 1.32
C ARG A 530 -0.14 -5.21 2.08
N PRO A 531 -1.38 -4.69 1.99
CA PRO A 531 -2.55 -5.36 2.57
C PRO A 531 -2.67 -6.81 2.07
N GLY A 532 -3.28 -7.66 2.90
CA GLY A 532 -3.70 -8.99 2.46
C GLY A 532 -4.77 -8.90 1.37
N GLN A 533 -4.93 -9.97 0.59
CA GLN A 533 -6.04 -10.08 -0.35
C GLN A 533 -7.20 -10.79 0.34
N ASP A 534 -8.41 -10.28 0.16
CA ASP A 534 -9.62 -10.95 0.65
C ASP A 534 -9.78 -12.32 -0.01
N GLY A 535 -10.22 -13.29 0.79
CA GLY A 535 -10.53 -14.63 0.34
C GLY A 535 -11.80 -14.70 -0.50
N GLY A 536 -11.82 -15.60 -1.48
CA GLY A 536 -13.02 -15.85 -2.28
C GLY A 536 -14.11 -16.55 -1.46
N HIS A 537 -15.35 -16.09 -1.53
CA HIS A 537 -16.47 -16.75 -0.85
C HIS A 537 -16.78 -18.14 -1.44
N GLY A 538 -17.22 -19.08 -0.60
CA GLY A 538 -17.64 -20.42 -1.02
C GLY A 538 -18.96 -20.41 -1.81
N SER A 539 -19.24 -21.52 -2.50
CA SER A 539 -20.47 -21.76 -3.27
C SER A 539 -21.52 -22.53 -2.47
N GLY A 540 -22.80 -22.42 -2.85
CA GLY A 540 -23.88 -23.20 -2.24
C GLY A 540 -23.82 -24.69 -2.63
N GLY A 541 -24.28 -25.55 -1.72
CA GLY A 541 -24.46 -27.00 -1.97
C GLY A 541 -25.58 -27.31 -2.95
N GLY A 542 -25.54 -28.51 -3.53
CA GLY A 542 -26.59 -29.03 -4.40
C GLY A 542 -27.85 -29.40 -3.62
N GLY A 543 -29.00 -29.39 -4.30
CA GLY A 543 -30.25 -29.92 -3.74
C GLY A 543 -30.25 -31.45 -3.75
N GLY A 544 -30.91 -32.08 -2.77
CA GLY A 544 -31.15 -33.52 -2.76
C GLY A 544 -32.10 -33.96 -3.87
N GLY A 545 -31.95 -35.18 -4.36
CA GLY A 545 -32.91 -35.79 -5.30
C GLY A 545 -34.22 -36.18 -4.61
N ALA A 546 -35.31 -36.24 -5.35
CA ALA A 546 -36.57 -36.79 -4.82
C ALA A 546 -36.54 -38.33 -4.82
N GLY A 547 -37.27 -38.93 -3.87
CA GLY A 547 -37.52 -40.37 -3.87
C GLY A 547 -38.40 -40.80 -5.04
N GLY A 548 -38.24 -42.05 -5.47
CA GLY A 548 -39.07 -42.72 -6.48
C GLY A 548 -40.18 -43.57 -5.87
#